data_AF-A0A964Y1D1-F1
#
_entry.id   AF-A0A964Y1D1-F1
#
_cell.length_a   1.000
_cell.length_b   1.000
_cell.length_c   1.000
_cell.angle_alpha   90.00
_cell.angle_beta   90.00
_cell.angle_gamma   90.00
#
_symmetry.space_group_name_H-M   'P 1'
#
loop_
_entity.id
_entity.type
_entity.pdbx_description
1 polymer ?
#
loop_
_entity_poly.entity_id
_entity_poly.type
_entity_poly.pdbx_seq_one_letter_code
_entity_poly.pdbx_strand_id
1 'polypeptide(L)' 'CRISIAELLSFRRGSVVELNVKAGDPLDLVVNGCLIAQGEVVIVNNQYGIRLTDIVSPSERLRRTSR' A
#
# COMPACT_ATOMS: atom_id res chain seq x y z
N CYS A 1 1.64 10.48 1.84
CA CYS A 1 1.09 11.71 1.25
C CYS A 1 -0.03 12.20 2.18
N ARG A 2 0.03 13.45 2.65
CA ARG A 2 -1.06 14.10 3.38
C ARG A 2 -1.54 15.24 2.49
N ILE A 3 -2.85 15.29 2.23
CA ILE A 3 -3.48 16.24 1.31
C ILE A 3 -4.55 16.99 2.11
N SER A 4 -4.63 18.31 1.95
CA SER A 4 -5.69 19.09 2.57
C SER A 4 -7.04 18.83 1.89
N ILE A 5 -8.15 19.08 2.61
CA ILE A 5 -9.50 18.91 2.04
C ILE A 5 -9.68 19.80 0.80
N ALA A 6 -9.15 21.03 0.84
CA ALA A 6 -9.24 21.97 -0.28
C ALA A 6 -8.53 21.44 -1.53
N GLU A 7 -7.31 20.90 -1.39
CA GLU A 7 -6.57 20.29 -2.50
C GLU A 7 -7.31 19.07 -3.05
N LEU A 8 -7.81 18.20 -2.19
CA LEU A 8 -8.57 17.02 -2.58
C LEU A 8 -9.81 17.38 -3.42
N LEU A 9 -10.55 18.40 -3.00
CA LEU A 9 -11.73 18.90 -3.72
C LEU A 9 -11.38 19.57 -5.07
N SER A 10 -10.14 20.03 -5.25
CA SER A 10 -9.67 20.64 -6.51
C SER A 10 -9.26 19.63 -7.58
N PHE A 11 -9.15 18.34 -7.21
CA PHE A 11 -8.75 17.29 -8.13
C PHE A 11 -9.81 17.07 -9.20
N ARG A 12 -9.31 16.82 -10.41
CA ARG A 12 -10.12 16.64 -11.60
C ARG A 12 -9.48 15.55 -12.46
N ARG A 13 -10.20 15.11 -13.49
CA ARG A 13 -9.65 14.14 -14.44
C ARG A 13 -8.32 14.67 -15.00
N GLY A 14 -7.27 13.87 -14.91
CA GLY A 14 -5.91 14.24 -15.33
C GLY A 14 -5.04 14.87 -14.23
N SER A 15 -5.55 15.09 -13.03
CA SER A 15 -4.72 15.47 -11.88
C SER A 15 -3.68 14.37 -11.57
N VAL A 16 -2.43 14.77 -11.37
CA VAL A 16 -1.35 13.90 -10.91
C VAL A 16 -1.14 14.16 -9.42
N VAL A 17 -1.16 13.11 -8.61
CA VAL A 17 -0.93 13.19 -7.16
C VAL A 17 0.37 12.50 -6.86
N GLU A 18 1.35 13.26 -6.37
CA GLU A 18 2.62 12.71 -5.94
C GLU A 18 2.47 11.94 -4.62
N LEU A 19 3.08 10.77 -4.56
CA LEU A 19 3.10 9.92 -3.36
C LEU A 19 4.47 10.01 -2.70
N ASN A 20 4.51 9.79 -1.38
CA ASN A 20 5.75 9.85 -0.61
C ASN A 20 6.55 8.53 -0.69
N VAL A 21 6.40 7.77 -1.77
CA VAL A 21 7.01 6.46 -1.96
C VAL A 21 7.75 6.49 -3.28
N LYS A 22 9.03 6.12 -3.29
CA LYS A 22 9.81 6.11 -4.52
C LYS A 22 9.47 4.88 -5.36
N ALA A 23 9.59 5.01 -6.67
CA ALA A 23 9.47 3.87 -7.56
C ALA A 23 10.54 2.81 -7.19
N GLY A 24 10.10 1.57 -6.99
CA GLY A 24 10.95 0.45 -6.57
C GLY A 24 11.06 0.25 -5.06
N ASP A 25 10.61 1.21 -4.23
CA ASP A 25 10.50 0.97 -2.80
C ASP A 25 9.37 -0.04 -2.52
N PRO A 26 9.54 -0.94 -1.54
CA PRO A 26 8.47 -1.84 -1.14
C PRO A 26 7.30 -1.05 -0.55
N LEU A 27 6.09 -1.49 -0.89
CA LEU A 27 4.83 -0.98 -0.39
C LEU A 27 4.39 -1.70 0.87
N ASP A 28 3.84 -0.94 1.81
CA ASP A 28 3.20 -1.48 3.00
C ASP A 28 1.88 -2.19 2.66
N LEU A 29 1.71 -3.41 3.18
CA LEU A 29 0.49 -4.19 3.07
C LEU A 29 -0.24 -4.19 4.41
N VAL A 30 -1.35 -3.46 4.44
CA VAL A 30 -2.13 -3.19 5.64
C VAL A 30 -3.48 -3.91 5.56
N VAL A 31 -3.82 -4.67 6.61
CA VAL A 31 -5.12 -5.34 6.77
C VAL A 31 -5.74 -4.86 8.07
N ASN A 32 -6.99 -4.38 8.03
CA ASN A 32 -7.69 -3.79 9.17
C ASN A 32 -6.88 -2.69 9.90
N GLY A 33 -6.16 -1.85 9.14
CA GLY A 33 -5.30 -0.80 9.72
C GLY A 33 -4.01 -1.31 10.36
N CYS A 34 -3.71 -2.61 10.29
CA CYS A 34 -2.46 -3.16 10.80
C CYS A 34 -1.49 -3.52 9.67
N LEU A 35 -0.23 -3.12 9.79
CA LEU A 35 0.84 -3.52 8.88
C LEU A 35 1.14 -5.02 9.08
N ILE A 36 0.99 -5.79 8.01
CA ILE A 36 1.16 -7.25 8.00
C ILE A 36 2.36 -7.69 7.17
N ALA A 37 2.67 -6.95 6.10
CA ALA A 37 3.76 -7.30 5.20
C ALA A 37 4.29 -6.06 4.47
N GLN A 38 5.42 -6.23 3.81
CA GLN A 38 5.92 -5.33 2.78
C GLN A 38 6.07 -6.11 1.48
N GLY A 39 5.88 -5.44 0.35
CA GLY A 39 6.03 -6.09 -0.94
C GLY A 39 6.16 -5.13 -2.09
N GLU A 40 6.66 -5.61 -3.21
CA GLU A 40 6.86 -4.82 -4.42
C GLU A 40 5.78 -5.14 -5.47
N VAL A 41 5.42 -4.13 -6.27
CA VAL A 41 4.48 -4.32 -7.39
C VAL A 41 5.19 -5.09 -8.49
N VAL A 42 4.60 -6.20 -8.91
CA VAL A 42 5.07 -7.03 -10.01
C VAL A 42 3.99 -7.15 -11.07
N ILE A 43 4.39 -7.48 -12.30
CA ILE A 43 3.45 -7.84 -13.36
C ILE A 43 3.69 -9.30 -13.72
N VAL A 44 2.65 -10.13 -13.59
CA VAL A 44 2.69 -11.56 -13.91
C VAL A 44 1.52 -11.86 -14.83
N ASN A 45 1.79 -12.50 -15.98
CA ASN A 45 0.76 -12.83 -16.97
C ASN A 45 -0.11 -11.62 -17.38
N ASN A 46 0.52 -10.45 -17.54
CA ASN A 46 -0.14 -9.18 -17.84
C ASN A 46 -1.17 -8.73 -16.77
N GLN A 47 -0.99 -9.19 -15.52
CA GLN A 47 -1.78 -8.77 -14.36
C GLN A 47 -0.87 -8.18 -13.30
N TYR A 48 -1.35 -7.15 -12.61
CA TYR A 48 -0.66 -6.61 -11.44
C TYR A 48 -0.72 -7.60 -10.28
N GLY A 49 0.41 -7.78 -9.60
CA GLY A 49 0.52 -8.55 -8.37
C GLY A 49 1.42 -7.84 -7.37
N ILE A 50 1.48 -8.38 -6.15
CA ILE A 50 2.39 -7.91 -5.12
C ILE A 50 3.22 -9.11 -4.66
N ARG A 51 4.54 -9.02 -4.84
CA ARG A 51 5.47 -10.01 -4.31
C ARG A 51 5.86 -9.59 -2.90
N LEU A 52 5.54 -10.44 -1.92
CA LEU A 52 5.90 -10.19 -0.53
C LEU A 52 7.42 -10.25 -0.37
N THR A 53 8.00 -9.18 0.17
CA THR A 53 9.43 -9.09 0.50
C THR A 53 9.68 -9.38 1.98
N ASP A 54 8.74 -9.00 2.85
CA ASP A 54 8.73 -9.32 4.27
C ASP A 54 7.30 -9.51 4.77
N ILE A 55 7.07 -10.42 5.73
CA ILE A 55 5.74 -10.71 6.28
C ILE A 55 5.82 -11.20 7.72
N VAL A 56 4.97 -10.65 8.59
CA VAL A 56 4.89 -11.08 9.99
C VAL A 56 4.40 -12.53 10.10
N SER A 57 4.75 -13.21 11.18
CA SER A 57 4.41 -14.62 11.40
C SER A 57 2.88 -14.87 11.36
N PRO A 58 2.42 -16.08 10.99
CA PRO A 58 0.99 -16.40 10.97
C PRO A 58 0.27 -16.12 12.30
N SER A 59 0.93 -16.40 13.43
CA SER A 59 0.38 -16.13 14.77
C SER A 59 0.20 -14.63 15.03
N GLU A 60 1.17 -13.82 14.63
CA GLU A 60 1.07 -12.36 14.78
C GLU A 60 0.03 -11.75 13.84
N ARG A 61 -0.18 -12.33 12.64
CA ARG A 61 -1.28 -11.92 11.75
C ARG A 61 -2.63 -12.11 12.40
N LEU A 62 -2.89 -13.30 12.95
CA LEU A 62 -4.15 -13.58 13.64
C LEU A 62 -4.37 -12.62 14.81
N ARG A 63 -3.34 -12.42 15.63
CA ARG A 63 -3.39 -11.50 16.79
C ARG A 63 -3.68 -10.05 16.38
N ARG A 64 -3.11 -9.57 15.28
CA ARG A 64 -3.26 -8.19 14.79
C ARG A 64 -4.63 -7.94 14.14
N THR A 65 -5.17 -8.94 13.43
CA THR A 65 -6.42 -8.79 12.67
C THR A 65 -7.68 -9.05 13.51
N SER A 66 -7.58 -9.75 14.65
CA SER A 66 -8.70 -10.01 15.57
C SER A 66 -9.03 -8.87 16.54
N ARG A 67 -8.50 -7.66 16.33
CA ARG A 67 -8.81 -6.47 17.13
C ARG A 67 -9.92 -5.64 16.52
#